data_AF-A0A0W0VZ06-F1
#
_entry.id   AF-A0A0W0VZ06-F1
#
_cell.length_a   1.000
_cell.length_b   1.000
_cell.length_c   1.000
_cell.angle_alpha   90.00
_cell.angle_beta   90.00
_cell.angle_gamma   90.00
#
_symmetry.space_group_name_H-M   'P 1'
#
loop_
_entity.id
_entity.type
_entity.pdbx_description
1 polymer ?
#
loop_
_entity_poly.entity_id
_entity_poly.type
_entity_poly.pdbx_seq_one_letter_code
_entity_poly.pdbx_strand_id
1 'polypeptide(L)' 'MNKLFGLKPQLIIFDHDGVLIDSEIVWHRVNAAEMTQLGFPLTVEKSIELFSDITQEEFEKVILQEFGKSVPANNAIDF' A
#
# COMPACT_ATOMS: atom_id res chain seq x y z
N MET A 1 26.35 14.35 -26.92
CA MET A 1 25.59 14.04 -25.68
C MET A 1 25.78 15.18 -24.71
N ASN A 2 24.86 16.16 -24.70
CA ASN A 2 24.95 17.30 -23.78
C ASN A 2 24.40 16.92 -22.41
N LYS A 3 25.29 17.08 -21.43
CA LYS A 3 25.08 16.88 -20.00
C LYS A 3 24.00 17.84 -19.48
N LEU A 4 22.87 17.30 -19.02
CA LEU A 4 21.87 18.03 -18.20
C LEU A 4 22.36 18.29 -16.74
N PHE A 5 23.68 18.28 -16.52
CA PHE A 5 24.29 18.56 -15.23
C PHE A 5 24.42 20.09 -15.06
N GLY A 6 23.34 20.76 -14.68
CA GLY A 6 23.39 22.21 -14.42
C GLY A 6 22.05 22.91 -14.19
N LEU A 7 20.92 22.26 -14.45
CA LEU A 7 19.61 22.86 -14.16
C LEU A 7 19.31 22.72 -12.67
N LYS A 8 19.32 23.84 -11.95
CA LYS A 8 18.68 23.93 -10.63
C LYS A 8 17.17 24.00 -10.83
N PRO A 9 16.38 23.12 -10.20
CA PRO A 9 14.93 23.24 -10.25
C PRO A 9 14.50 24.57 -9.64
N GLN A 10 13.61 25.29 -10.34
CA GLN A 10 13.02 26.54 -9.84
C GLN A 10 11.87 26.27 -8.85
N LEU A 11 11.27 25.09 -8.91
CA LEU A 11 10.22 24.60 -8.04
C LEU A 11 10.38 23.09 -7.86
N ILE A 12 10.16 22.59 -6.65
CA ILE A 12 10.04 21.16 -6.35
C ILE A 12 8.68 20.96 -5.69
N ILE A 13 7.88 20.04 -6.23
CA ILE A 13 6.61 19.61 -5.64
C ILE A 13 6.87 18.25 -5.02
N PHE A 14 6.52 18.12 -3.74
CA PHE A 14 6.58 16.87 -3.01
C PHE A 14 5.18 16.31 -2.88
N ASP A 15 5.07 15.01 -3.06
CA ASP A 15 3.88 14.29 -2.63
C ASP A 15 3.77 14.33 -1.10
N HIS A 16 2.59 14.06 -0.57
CA HIS A 16 2.35 14.06 0.86
C HIS A 16 2.70 12.71 1.49
N ASP A 17 1.98 11.67 1.08
CA ASP A 17 2.05 10.33 1.65
C ASP A 17 3.27 9.58 1.11
N GLY A 18 3.98 8.87 1.99
CA GLY A 18 5.22 8.17 1.65
C GLY A 18 6.43 9.08 1.35
N VAL A 19 6.22 10.40 1.27
CA VAL A 19 7.29 11.38 0.95
C VAL A 19 7.51 12.38 2.08
N LEU A 20 6.51 13.17 2.45
CA LEU A 20 6.62 14.12 3.57
C LEU A 20 6.25 13.47 4.90
N ILE A 21 5.36 12.48 4.86
CA ILE A 21 4.89 11.73 6.04
C ILE A 21 4.94 10.24 5.71
N ASP A 22 5.50 9.47 6.65
CA ASP A 22 5.43 8.01 6.62
C ASP A 22 4.04 7.54 7.09
N SER A 23 3.02 7.84 6.27
CA SER A 23 1.62 7.48 6.52
C SER A 23 1.30 6.06 6.08
N GLU A 24 2.03 5.53 5.10
CA GLU A 24 1.83 4.17 4.58
C GLU A 24 2.07 3.10 5.66
N ILE A 25 3.07 3.27 6.53
CA ILE A 25 3.31 2.30 7.61
C ILE A 25 2.15 2.22 8.60
N VAL A 26 1.40 3.32 8.80
CA VAL A 26 0.21 3.32 9.65
C VAL A 26 -0.88 2.48 9.00
N TRP A 27 -1.10 2.68 7.70
CA TRP A 27 -2.04 1.89 6.91
C TRP A 27 -1.71 0.39 6.96
N HIS A 28 -0.45 0.02 6.74
CA HIS A 28 -0.03 -1.39 6.77
C HIS A 28 -0.21 -2.04 8.15
N ARG A 29 -0.04 -1.29 9.24
CA ARG A 29 -0.28 -1.80 10.60
C ARG A 29 -1.76 -2.05 10.87
N VAL A 30 -2.62 -1.13 10.46
CA VAL A 30 -4.07 -1.27 10.62
C VAL A 30 -4.57 -2.44 9.77
N ASN A 31 -4.22 -2.46 8.49
CA ASN A 31 -4.65 -3.50 7.56
C ASN A 31 -4.17 -4.90 8.00
N ALA A 32 -2.91 -5.06 8.41
CA ALA A 32 -2.40 -6.32 8.94
C ALA A 32 -3.19 -6.82 10.16
N ALA A 33 -3.52 -5.91 11.09
CA ALA A 33 -4.30 -6.23 12.28
C ALA A 33 -5.74 -6.63 11.94
N GLU A 34 -6.41 -5.90 11.06
CA GLU A 34 -7.79 -6.16 10.65
C GLU A 34 -7.93 -7.44 9.84
N MET A 35 -7.09 -7.63 8.82
CA MET A 35 -7.06 -8.85 8.02
C MET A 35 -6.80 -10.09 8.89
N THR A 36 -5.89 -9.98 9.86
CA THR A 36 -5.64 -11.05 10.84
C THR A 36 -6.88 -11.37 11.67
N GLN A 37 -7.63 -10.36 12.13
CA GLN A 37 -8.91 -10.55 12.84
C GLN A 37 -9.97 -11.22 11.96
N LEU A 38 -9.97 -10.95 10.65
CA LEU A 38 -10.84 -11.59 9.66
C LEU A 38 -10.39 -13.01 9.27
N GLY A 39 -9.31 -13.52 9.87
CA GLY A 39 -8.79 -14.86 9.62
C GLY A 39 -7.90 -14.98 8.40
N PHE A 40 -7.25 -13.88 7.99
CA PHE A 40 -6.19 -13.83 6.99
C PHE A 40 -4.88 -13.50 7.72
N PRO A 41 -4.03 -14.49 8.04
CA PRO A 41 -2.79 -14.25 8.77
C PRO A 41 -1.88 -13.32 7.95
N LEU A 42 -1.80 -12.05 8.33
CA LEU A 42 -1.08 -11.03 7.59
C LEU A 42 -0.17 -10.25 8.54
N THR A 43 1.14 -10.25 8.27
CA THR A 43 2.09 -9.39 8.98
C THR A 43 2.19 -8.02 8.30
N VAL A 44 2.75 -7.03 9.00
CA VAL A 44 2.97 -5.69 8.43
C VAL A 44 3.92 -5.78 7.23
N GLU A 45 4.99 -6.57 7.33
CA GLU A 45 5.99 -6.76 6.28
C GLU A 45 5.36 -7.39 5.03
N LYS A 46 4.50 -8.41 5.22
CA LYS A 46 3.79 -9.03 4.11
C LYS A 46 2.74 -8.09 3.51
N SER A 47 2.11 -7.24 4.34
CA SER A 47 1.20 -6.20 3.84
C SER A 47 1.92 -5.19 2.95
N ILE A 48 3.14 -4.80 3.29
CA ILE A 48 3.99 -3.92 2.46
C ILE A 48 4.30 -4.62 1.14
N GLU A 49 4.82 -5.85 1.20
CA GLU A 49 5.19 -6.63 0.01
C GLU A 49 4.03 -6.81 -0.98
N LEU A 50 2.82 -7.04 -0.47
CA LEU A 50 1.67 -7.34 -1.31
C LEU A 50 0.95 -6.10 -1.83
N PHE A 51 0.93 -5.00 -1.08
CA PHE A 51 -0.06 -3.94 -1.30
C PHE A 51 0.50 -2.55 -1.60
N SER A 52 1.82 -2.30 -1.46
CA SER A 52 2.36 -0.96 -1.69
C SER A 52 2.27 -0.47 -3.14
N ASP A 53 2.17 -1.37 -4.13
CA ASP A 53 2.19 -1.04 -5.55
C ASP A 53 0.90 -1.41 -6.30
N ILE A 54 -0.21 -1.66 -5.58
CA ILE A 54 -1.46 -2.10 -6.21
C ILE A 54 -2.58 -1.10 -6.00
N THR A 55 -3.52 -1.13 -6.93
CA THR A 55 -4.78 -0.40 -6.81
C THR A 55 -5.76 -1.12 -5.89
N GLN A 56 -6.77 -0.39 -5.43
CA GLN A 56 -7.89 -0.97 -4.67
C GLN A 56 -8.63 -2.06 -5.45
N GLU A 57 -8.75 -1.90 -6.78
CA GLU A 57 -9.37 -2.92 -7.66
C GLU A 57 -8.55 -4.21 -7.76
N GLU A 58 -7.25 -4.14 -7.55
CA GLU A 58 -6.34 -5.30 -7.57
C GLU A 58 -6.28 -6.01 -6.22
N PHE A 59 -6.60 -5.31 -5.12
CA PHE A 59 -6.52 -5.84 -3.75
C PHE A 59 -7.24 -7.17 -3.58
N GLU A 60 -8.49 -7.27 -4.03
CA GLU A 60 -9.27 -8.52 -3.92
C GLU A 60 -8.62 -9.68 -4.69
N LYS A 61 -8.01 -9.40 -5.84
CA LYS A 61 -7.33 -10.43 -6.65
C LYS A 61 -6.08 -10.92 -5.93
N VAL A 62 -5.29 -10.02 -5.36
CA VAL A 62 -4.09 -10.37 -4.59
C VAL A 62 -4.46 -11.18 -3.36
N ILE A 63 -5.50 -10.78 -2.61
CA ILE A 63 -5.99 -11.55 -1.47
C ILE A 63 -6.44 -12.96 -1.87
N LEU A 64 -7.22 -13.08 -2.95
CA LEU A 64 -7.68 -14.38 -3.43
C LEU A 64 -6.51 -15.28 -3.85
N GLN A 65 -5.48 -14.71 -4.49
CA GLN A 65 -4.28 -15.44 -4.91
C GLN A 65 -3.43 -15.90 -3.73
N GLU A 66 -3.21 -15.04 -2.74
CA GLU A 66 -2.34 -15.34 -1.60
C GLU A 66 -3.03 -16.26 -0.58
N PHE A 67 -4.32 -16.07 -0.33
CA PHE A 67 -5.04 -16.73 0.76
C PHE A 67 -6.09 -17.74 0.30
N GLY A 68 -6.34 -17.86 -1.01
CA GLY A 68 -7.28 -18.83 -1.58
C GLY A 68 -8.75 -18.57 -1.27
N LYS A 69 -9.08 -17.40 -0.71
CA LYS A 69 -10.45 -17.00 -0.35
C LYS A 69 -10.61 -15.48 -0.45
N SER A 70 -11.83 -15.02 -0.72
CA SER A 70 -12.16 -13.59 -0.81
C SER A 70 -12.45 -12.97 0.56
N VAL A 71 -12.23 -11.66 0.68
CA VAL A 71 -12.65 -10.87 1.85
C VAL A 71 -14.19 -10.82 1.92
N PRO A 72 -14.82 -10.90 3.10
CA PRO A 72 -16.27 -10.78 3.21
C PRO A 72 -16.78 -9.42 2.73
N ALA A 73 -17.84 -9.41 1.91
CA ALA A 73 -18.37 -8.20 1.24
C ALA A 73 -18.84 -7.07 2.18
N ASN A 74 -19.06 -7.35 3.47
CA ASN A 74 -19.49 -6.35 4.47
C ASN A 74 -18.34 -5.86 5.36
N ASN A 75 -17.12 -6.33 5.10
CA ASN A 75 -15.90 -5.97 5.83
C ASN A 75 -14.90 -5.33 4.87
N ALA A 76 -15.38 -4.66 3.82
CA ALA A 76 -14.53 -3.78 3.04
C ALA A 76 -13.97 -2.76 4.03
N ILE A 77 -12.71 -2.93 4.38
CA ILE A 77 -11.94 -1.91 5.08
C ILE A 77 -12.04 -0.72 4.15
N ASP A 78 -12.73 0.33 4.60
CA ASP A 78 -12.93 1.54 3.83
C ASP A 78 -11.52 2.12 3.61
N PHE A 79 -11.01 1.95 2.40
CA PHE A 79 -9.75 2.51 1.93
C PHE A 79 -10.07 3.67 1.01
#